data_AF-A0A413GU47-F1
#
_entry.id   AF-A0A413GU47-F1
#
_cell.length_a   1.000
_cell.length_b   1.000
_cell.length_c   1.000
_cell.angle_alpha   90.00
_cell.angle_beta   90.00
_cell.angle_gamma   90.00
#
_symmetry.space_group_name_H-M   'P 1'
#
loop_
_entity.id
_entity.type
_entity.pdbx_description
1 polymer ?
#
loop_
_entity_poly.entity_id
_entity_poly.type
_entity_poly.pdbx_seq_one_letter_code
_entity_poly.pdbx_strand_id
1 'polypeptide(L)'
;MTKKVYTKPELKSEAFVPQTHVAACGDSGTVYKFTCDAPRGTLYYFRDKPASGSQPTIGNRGIWLGNYHPCSAFHEAEAQSGFYWGYVDYNHNQIFEKSELVIVWRGQKGWEGHATKNLDINSWETAKS
;
A
#
# COMPACT_ATOMS: atom_id res chain seq x y z
N MET A 1 -34.23 42.06 -38.50
CA MET A 1 -33.51 41.94 -37.22
C MET A 1 -33.61 40.50 -36.75
N THR A 2 -32.64 39.65 -37.06
CA THR A 2 -32.63 38.23 -36.65
C THR A 2 -31.74 38.07 -35.42
N LYS A 3 -32.37 37.77 -34.28
CA LYS A 3 -31.74 37.63 -32.96
C LYS A 3 -30.78 36.44 -32.96
N LYS A 4 -29.52 36.67 -32.59
CA LYS A 4 -28.55 35.60 -32.32
C LYS A 4 -28.96 34.90 -31.03
N VAL A 5 -29.39 33.66 -31.12
CA VAL A 5 -29.59 32.78 -29.94
C VAL A 5 -28.21 32.30 -29.52
N TYR A 6 -27.77 32.74 -28.34
CA TYR A 6 -26.54 32.27 -27.72
C TYR A 6 -26.84 30.97 -26.97
N THR A 7 -26.30 29.86 -27.45
CA THR A 7 -26.35 28.57 -26.75
C THR A 7 -25.09 28.45 -25.88
N LYS A 8 -25.28 28.35 -24.57
CA LYS A 8 -24.21 28.13 -23.59
C LYS A 8 -23.56 26.76 -23.84
N PRO A 9 -22.22 26.66 -23.97
CA PRO A 9 -21.57 25.35 -24.00
C PRO A 9 -21.62 24.72 -22.60
N GLU A 10 -22.18 23.52 -22.50
CA GLU A 10 -22.09 22.68 -21.31
C GLU A 10 -20.71 22.02 -21.28
N LEU A 11 -19.89 22.39 -20.29
CA LEU A 11 -18.62 21.73 -20.00
C LEU A 11 -18.95 20.34 -19.44
N LYS A 12 -18.78 19.31 -20.26
CA LYS A 12 -18.83 17.93 -19.82
C LYS A 12 -17.52 17.65 -19.08
N SER A 13 -17.52 17.83 -17.77
CA SER A 13 -16.42 17.36 -16.92
C SER A 13 -16.47 15.84 -16.91
N GLU A 14 -15.81 15.23 -17.88
CA GLU A 14 -15.37 13.85 -17.78
C GLU A 14 -14.67 13.67 -16.43
N ALA A 15 -15.16 12.71 -15.64
CA ALA A 15 -14.60 12.41 -14.34
C ALA A 15 -13.11 12.12 -14.54
N PHE A 16 -12.27 12.96 -13.96
CA PHE A 16 -10.83 12.77 -13.96
C PHE A 16 -10.55 11.50 -13.18
N VAL A 17 -10.42 10.38 -13.89
CA VAL A 17 -9.83 9.15 -13.37
C VAL A 17 -8.33 9.41 -13.41
N PRO A 18 -7.64 9.58 -12.26
CA PRO A 18 -6.19 9.73 -12.30
C PRO A 18 -5.58 8.43 -12.84
N GLN A 19 -5.23 8.44 -14.12
CA GLN A 19 -4.54 7.33 -14.76
C GLN A 19 -3.03 7.50 -14.54
N THR A 20 -2.51 6.71 -13.60
CA THR A 20 -1.15 6.14 -13.60
C THR A 20 0.01 7.14 -13.65
N HIS A 21 0.46 7.60 -12.49
CA HIS A 21 1.81 8.15 -12.36
C HIS A 21 2.84 7.01 -12.42
N VAL A 22 3.57 6.97 -13.53
CA VAL A 22 4.86 6.31 -13.66
C VAL A 22 5.80 6.99 -12.68
N ALA A 23 6.14 6.32 -11.57
CA ALA A 23 7.13 6.80 -10.62
C ALA A 23 8.52 6.74 -11.25
N ALA A 24 8.89 7.80 -11.97
CA ALA A 24 10.27 8.09 -12.28
C ALA A 24 11.02 8.29 -10.95
N CYS A 25 12.04 7.47 -10.78
CA CYS A 25 13.11 7.58 -9.78
C CYS A 25 13.42 9.04 -9.39
N GLY A 26 13.30 9.38 -8.09
CA GLY A 26 14.11 10.46 -7.51
C GLY A 26 13.42 11.58 -6.72
N ASP A 27 12.09 11.73 -6.73
CA ASP A 27 11.43 12.80 -5.96
C ASP A 27 10.98 12.32 -4.58
N SER A 28 11.75 12.72 -3.57
CA SER A 28 11.37 12.71 -2.15
C SER A 28 10.15 13.62 -1.95
N GLY A 29 8.94 13.10 -2.16
CA GLY A 29 7.75 13.93 -2.07
C GLY A 29 6.41 13.22 -2.01
N THR A 30 6.35 11.88 -1.96
CA THR A 30 5.07 11.16 -1.85
C THR A 30 4.98 10.47 -0.51
N VAL A 31 4.15 11.01 0.38
CA VAL A 31 3.84 10.41 1.67
C VAL A 31 2.65 9.46 1.48
N TYR A 32 2.86 8.17 1.69
CA TYR A 32 1.84 7.14 1.64
C TYR A 32 1.17 7.00 3.01
N LYS A 33 -0.14 7.19 3.06
CA LYS A 33 -0.92 6.98 4.27
C LYS A 33 -1.60 5.63 4.22
N PHE A 34 -1.26 4.76 5.15
CA PHE A 34 -1.80 3.40 5.24
C PHE A 34 -2.34 3.12 6.63
N THR A 35 -3.36 2.27 6.71
CA THR A 35 -3.96 1.85 7.98
C THR A 35 -3.27 0.60 8.50
N CYS A 36 -2.81 0.61 9.75
CA CYS A 36 -2.27 -0.58 10.40
C CYS A 36 -3.42 -1.47 10.93
N ASP A 37 -4.00 -2.27 10.02
CA ASP A 37 -5.23 -3.04 10.18
C ASP A 37 -5.08 -4.55 9.91
N ALA A 38 -3.83 -5.02 9.73
CA ALA A 38 -3.55 -6.44 9.60
C ALA A 38 -4.05 -7.24 10.82
N PRO A 39 -4.41 -8.52 10.64
CA PRO A 39 -4.94 -9.31 11.75
C PRO A 39 -3.85 -9.51 12.80
N ARG A 40 -4.22 -9.80 14.04
CA ARG A 40 -3.27 -10.23 15.06
C ARG A 40 -2.72 -11.62 14.70
N GLY A 41 -1.43 -11.85 14.95
CA GLY A 41 -0.79 -13.14 14.74
C GLY A 41 0.74 -13.01 14.76
N THR A 42 1.44 -13.92 14.10
CA THR A 42 2.90 -13.81 13.93
C THR A 42 3.21 -13.15 12.60
N LEU A 43 3.96 -12.06 12.60
CA LEU A 43 4.26 -11.30 11.39
C LEU A 43 5.54 -11.78 10.73
N TYR A 44 5.43 -11.97 9.41
CA TYR A 44 6.54 -12.32 8.53
C TYR A 44 6.58 -11.36 7.34
N TYR A 45 7.78 -11.14 6.80
CA TYR A 45 7.96 -10.35 5.57
C TYR A 45 9.01 -10.96 4.65
N PHE A 46 8.94 -10.63 3.37
CA PHE A 46 9.86 -11.11 2.33
C PHE A 46 10.78 -9.96 1.91
N ARG A 47 12.04 -9.98 2.39
CA ARG A 47 13.02 -8.91 2.12
C ARG A 47 13.32 -8.73 0.63
N ASP A 48 13.25 -9.80 -0.14
CA ASP A 48 13.47 -9.84 -1.59
C ASP A 48 12.21 -9.49 -2.41
N LYS A 49 11.07 -9.24 -1.75
CA LYS A 49 9.79 -8.94 -2.38
C LYS A 49 9.27 -7.57 -1.94
N PRO A 50 9.76 -6.47 -2.53
CA PRO A 50 9.17 -5.16 -2.30
C PRO A 50 7.71 -5.16 -2.73
N ALA A 51 6.86 -4.37 -2.06
CA ALA A 51 5.43 -4.33 -2.34
C ALA A 51 5.08 -3.76 -3.73
N SER A 52 6.01 -3.03 -4.36
CA SER A 52 5.93 -2.59 -5.77
C SER A 52 6.25 -3.71 -6.78
N GLY A 53 6.79 -4.84 -6.31
CA GLY A 53 7.17 -5.98 -7.12
C GLY A 53 6.15 -7.11 -7.09
N SER A 54 6.58 -8.29 -7.58
CA SER A 54 5.73 -9.48 -7.62
C SER A 54 5.44 -10.03 -6.22
N GLN A 55 4.22 -10.53 -6.03
CA GLN A 55 3.81 -11.22 -4.81
C GLN A 55 4.65 -12.48 -4.54
N PRO A 56 4.79 -12.89 -3.27
CA PRO A 56 5.45 -14.14 -2.88
C PRO A 56 4.67 -15.36 -3.38
N THR A 57 5.37 -16.48 -3.55
CA THR A 57 4.75 -17.77 -3.89
C THR A 57 4.18 -18.41 -2.65
N ILE A 58 2.94 -18.92 -2.73
CA ILE A 58 2.30 -19.71 -1.66
C ILE A 58 3.22 -20.86 -1.25
N GLY A 59 3.34 -21.13 0.04
CA GLY A 59 4.26 -22.13 0.56
C GLY A 59 5.63 -21.58 0.98
N ASN A 60 5.98 -20.37 0.56
CA ASN A 60 7.25 -19.75 0.96
C ASN A 60 7.25 -19.35 2.44
N ARG A 61 8.44 -19.34 3.04
CA ARG A 61 8.67 -18.84 4.40
C ARG A 61 9.28 -17.46 4.37
N GLY A 62 8.65 -16.53 5.09
CA GLY A 62 9.17 -15.18 5.26
C GLY A 62 10.18 -15.08 6.41
N ILE A 63 10.75 -13.89 6.56
CA ILE A 63 11.57 -13.53 7.73
C ILE A 63 10.62 -13.18 8.87
N TRP A 64 10.79 -13.86 10.00
CA TRP A 64 10.03 -13.62 11.21
C TRP A 64 10.35 -12.24 11.81
N LEU A 65 9.30 -11.49 12.15
CA LEU A 65 9.41 -10.20 12.84
C LEU A 65 9.00 -10.24 14.30
N GLY A 66 8.11 -11.17 14.67
CA GLY A 66 7.59 -11.27 16.03
C GLY A 66 6.10 -11.46 16.08
N ASN A 67 5.59 -11.50 17.32
CA ASN A 67 4.16 -11.42 17.58
C ASN A 67 3.67 -10.01 17.25
N TYR A 68 2.67 -9.93 16.38
CA TYR A 68 2.14 -8.70 15.82
C TYR A 68 0.74 -8.41 16.34
N HIS A 69 0.52 -7.12 16.59
CA HIS A 69 -0.75 -6.56 17.00
C HIS A 69 -1.07 -5.34 16.12
N PRO A 70 -2.29 -5.25 15.57
CA PRO A 70 -2.69 -4.05 14.84
C PRO A 70 -2.66 -2.83 15.75
N CYS A 71 -2.17 -1.71 15.23
CA CYS A 71 -2.21 -0.43 15.93
C CYS A 71 -3.61 0.21 15.84
N SER A 72 -4.42 -0.18 14.84
CA SER A 72 -5.71 0.46 14.55
C SER A 72 -5.60 1.97 14.30
N ALA A 73 -4.47 2.40 13.77
CA ALA A 73 -4.12 3.79 13.49
C ALA A 73 -3.60 3.95 12.05
N PHE A 74 -3.63 5.19 11.55
CA PHE A 74 -3.00 5.55 10.29
C PHE A 74 -1.52 5.84 10.51
N HIS A 75 -0.69 5.43 9.56
CA HIS A 75 0.73 5.72 9.51
C HIS A 75 1.09 6.36 8.18
N GLU A 76 2.05 7.27 8.25
CA GLU A 76 2.59 7.99 7.10
C GLU A 76 3.99 7.45 6.78
N ALA A 77 4.20 7.08 5.52
CA ALA A 77 5.47 6.60 5.03
C ALA A 77 5.96 7.50 3.90
N GLU A 78 7.11 8.14 4.10
CA GLU A 78 7.69 9.11 3.16
C GLU A 78 8.19 8.48 1.84
N ALA A 79 8.22 7.15 1.75
CA ALA A 79 8.66 6.43 0.57
C ALA A 79 8.08 5.02 0.48
N GLN A 80 7.98 4.52 -0.75
CA GLN A 80 7.63 3.11 -1.00
C GLN A 80 8.71 2.12 -0.55
N SER A 81 9.95 2.57 -0.34
CA SER A 81 11.12 1.72 -0.04
C SER A 81 11.02 0.94 1.28
N GLY A 82 10.10 1.35 2.17
CA GLY A 82 9.84 0.65 3.43
C GLY A 82 8.82 -0.49 3.34
N PHE A 83 8.14 -0.67 2.21
CA PHE A 83 7.05 -1.62 2.06
C PHE A 83 7.47 -2.92 1.36
N TYR A 84 7.15 -4.03 2.00
CA TYR A 84 7.44 -5.38 1.55
C TYR A 84 6.19 -6.22 1.55
N TRP A 85 6.12 -7.21 0.68
CA TRP A 85 5.14 -8.28 0.82
C TRP A 85 5.42 -9.07 2.10
N GLY A 86 4.37 -9.48 2.79
CA GLY A 86 4.47 -10.32 3.98
C GLY A 86 3.17 -11.02 4.29
N TYR A 87 3.11 -11.69 5.43
CA TYR A 87 1.93 -12.39 5.88
C TYR A 87 1.84 -12.39 7.40
N VAL A 88 0.61 -12.45 7.89
CA VAL A 88 0.35 -12.72 9.31
C VAL A 88 -0.11 -14.14 9.45
N ASP A 89 0.74 -14.96 10.05
CA ASP A 89 0.44 -16.34 10.42
C ASP A 89 -0.47 -16.34 11.66
N TYR A 90 -1.76 -16.57 11.44
CA TYR A 90 -2.76 -16.70 12.50
C TYR A 90 -3.12 -18.15 12.82
N ASN A 91 -2.77 -19.10 11.94
CA ASN A 91 -3.03 -20.53 12.14
C ASN A 91 -1.82 -21.30 12.67
N HIS A 92 -0.68 -20.62 12.86
CA HIS A 92 0.59 -21.09 13.41
C HIS A 92 1.28 -22.18 12.56
N ASN A 93 1.04 -22.20 11.24
CA ASN A 93 1.68 -23.16 10.33
C ASN A 93 3.04 -22.66 9.78
N GLN A 94 3.37 -21.38 9.98
CA GLN A 94 4.56 -20.68 9.50
C GLN A 94 4.75 -20.68 7.98
N ILE A 95 3.68 -20.95 7.23
CA ILE A 95 3.68 -21.12 5.79
C ILE A 95 2.79 -20.04 5.20
N PHE A 96 3.31 -19.26 4.25
CA PHE A 96 2.51 -18.23 3.61
C PHE A 96 1.32 -18.83 2.85
N GLU A 97 0.12 -18.38 3.20
CA GLU A 97 -1.12 -18.61 2.46
C GLU A 97 -1.69 -17.31 1.88
N LYS A 98 -2.38 -17.39 0.74
CA LYS A 98 -2.89 -16.19 0.05
C LYS A 98 -3.88 -15.37 0.89
N SER A 99 -4.63 -16.01 1.80
CA SER A 99 -5.55 -15.35 2.74
C SER A 99 -4.84 -14.57 3.86
N GLU A 100 -3.54 -14.81 4.06
CA GLU A 100 -2.73 -14.18 5.11
C GLU A 100 -1.91 -13.01 4.58
N LEU A 101 -1.96 -12.76 3.26
CA LEU A 101 -1.13 -11.78 2.58
C LEU A 101 -1.42 -10.37 3.14
N VAL A 102 -0.34 -9.66 3.47
CA VAL A 102 -0.34 -8.27 3.92
C VAL A 102 0.82 -7.51 3.29
N ILE A 103 0.75 -6.19 3.35
CA ILE A 103 1.90 -5.33 3.09
C ILE A 103 2.50 -4.93 4.44
N VAL A 104 3.80 -5.15 4.58
CA VAL A 104 4.57 -4.87 5.80
C VAL A 104 5.42 -3.63 5.60
N TRP A 105 5.25 -2.65 6.47
CA TRP A 105 6.08 -1.46 6.54
C TRP A 105 7.15 -1.61 7.62
N ARG A 106 8.41 -1.56 7.19
CA ARG A 106 9.60 -1.66 8.05
C ARG A 106 10.12 -0.31 8.55
N GLY A 107 9.44 0.78 8.21
CA GLY A 107 9.86 2.14 8.57
C GLY A 107 11.14 2.57 7.86
N GLN A 108 11.52 3.84 8.04
CA GLN A 108 12.72 4.41 7.41
C GLN A 108 14.01 3.74 7.90
N LYS A 109 14.05 3.33 9.18
CA LYS A 109 15.21 2.67 9.79
C LYS A 109 15.22 1.14 9.62
N GLY A 110 14.14 0.54 9.10
CA GLY A 110 14.06 -0.90 8.86
C GLY A 110 13.72 -1.77 10.07
N TRP A 111 13.33 -1.17 11.21
CA TRP A 111 13.02 -1.87 12.47
C TRP A 111 11.52 -1.95 12.79
N GLU A 112 10.69 -1.22 12.07
CA GLU A 112 9.25 -1.16 12.34
C GLU A 112 8.54 -2.44 11.90
N GLY A 113 7.37 -2.71 12.47
CA GLY A 113 6.58 -3.92 12.20
C GLY A 113 5.11 -3.60 12.04
N HIS A 114 4.77 -2.66 11.16
CA HIS A 114 3.37 -2.32 10.86
C HIS A 114 2.91 -3.08 9.62
N ALA A 115 1.64 -3.45 9.57
CA ALA A 115 1.10 -4.20 8.45
C ALA A 115 -0.31 -3.77 8.11
N THR A 116 -0.67 -3.87 6.83
CA THR A 116 -2.00 -3.55 6.31
C THR A 116 -2.54 -4.66 5.43
N LYS A 117 -3.86 -4.85 5.47
CA LYS A 117 -4.58 -5.74 4.55
C LYS A 117 -4.92 -5.08 3.22
N ASN A 118 -4.78 -3.75 3.11
CA ASN A 118 -5.02 -3.08 1.84
C ASN A 118 -3.82 -3.32 0.91
N LEU A 119 -3.93 -4.32 0.05
CA LEU A 119 -2.83 -4.73 -0.84
C LEU A 119 -2.65 -3.83 -2.07
N ASP A 120 -3.60 -2.93 -2.31
CA ASP A 120 -3.55 -1.99 -3.42
C ASP A 120 -2.94 -0.66 -2.96
N ILE A 121 -1.61 -0.55 -3.07
CA ILE A 121 -0.89 0.69 -2.71
C ILE A 121 -1.39 1.89 -3.51
N ASN A 122 -1.87 1.69 -4.74
CA ASN A 122 -2.34 2.80 -5.58
C ASN A 122 -3.69 3.35 -5.09
N SER A 123 -4.43 2.57 -4.31
CA SER A 123 -5.65 3.02 -3.65
C SER A 123 -5.39 3.87 -2.39
N TRP A 124 -4.15 3.93 -1.91
CA TRP A 124 -3.83 4.63 -0.67
C TRP A 124 -3.82 6.14 -0.86
N GLU A 125 -4.25 6.86 0.17
CA GLU A 125 -4.14 8.32 0.20
C GLU A 125 -2.66 8.70 0.16
N THR A 126 -2.29 9.54 -0.81
CA THR A 126 -0.94 10.09 -0.92
C THR A 126 -0.96 11.60 -0.76
N ALA A 127 -0.05 12.12 0.05
CA ALA A 127 0.17 13.55 0.18
C ALA A 127 1.46 13.94 -0.53
N LYS A 128 1.48 15.13 -1.13
CA LYS A 128 2.72 15.77 -1.55
C LYS A 128 3.42 16.30 -0.31
N SER A 129 4.67 15.91 -0.09
CA SER A 129 5.52 16.49 0.96
C SER A 129 5.97 17.91 0.63
#